data_AF-A0A8X8DAW7-F1
#
_entry.id   AF-A0A8X8DAW7-F1
#
_cell.length_a   1.000
_cell.length_b   1.000
_cell.length_c   1.000
_cell.angle_alpha   90.00
_cell.angle_beta   90.00
_cell.angle_gamma   90.00
#
_symmetry.space_group_name_H-M   'P 1'
#
loop_
_entity.id
_entity.type
_entity.pdbx_description
1 polymer ?
#
loop_
_entity_poly.entity_id
_entity_poly.type
_entity_poly.pdbx_seq_one_letter_code
_entity_poly.pdbx_strand_id
1 'polypeptide(L)'
;MNGAETPCAIPVSVEEKPVADVKVVEKRPVKVDEPGEVLLKLQLESIASSSEIRNDLMDESLQKLIHKIDCSTDPETELDVAMGVDVFRIFTDKILSAIGS
;
A
#
# COMPACT_ATOMS: atom_id res chain seq x y z
N MET A 1 35.87 50.69 17.06
CA MET A 1 35.01 49.86 16.20
C MET A 1 35.21 48.42 16.64
N ASN A 2 34.35 47.92 17.53
CA ASN A 2 33.19 47.05 17.23
C ASN A 2 33.69 45.63 16.87
N GLY A 3 33.29 44.54 17.51
CA GLY A 3 32.07 44.34 18.28
C GLY A 3 32.11 43.12 19.19
N ALA A 4 31.05 43.06 20.00
CA ALA A 4 30.78 42.08 21.04
C ALA A 4 30.35 40.74 20.46
N GLU A 5 30.84 39.66 21.06
CA GLU A 5 30.35 38.29 20.87
C GLU A 5 29.37 38.00 22.01
N THR A 6 28.08 38.17 21.75
CA THR A 6 27.01 37.65 22.62
C THR A 6 26.56 36.29 22.11
N PRO A 7 26.39 35.27 22.98
CA PRO A 7 25.87 33.97 22.61
C PRO A 7 24.34 34.07 22.56
N CYS A 8 23.74 33.94 21.39
CA CYS A 8 22.29 33.97 21.27
C CYS A 8 21.75 32.64 20.76
N ALA A 9 20.89 32.11 21.61
CA ALA A 9 20.12 30.91 21.46
C ALA A 9 19.27 30.87 20.17
N ILE A 10 19.01 29.64 19.75
CA ILE A 10 18.10 29.22 18.69
C ILE A 10 16.65 29.62 19.06
N PRO A 11 15.79 29.95 18.08
CA PRO A 11 14.56 29.17 18.01
C PRO A 11 14.23 28.67 16.60
N VAL A 12 13.96 27.37 16.60
CA VAL A 12 13.10 26.55 15.73
C VAL A 12 12.18 27.31 14.77
N SER A 13 12.27 26.96 13.49
CA SER A 13 11.08 26.67 12.67
C SER A 13 11.53 25.82 11.49
N VAL A 14 11.62 24.50 11.68
CA VAL A 14 11.56 23.58 10.54
C VAL A 14 10.08 23.34 10.31
N GLU A 15 9.60 23.87 9.22
CA GLU A 15 8.24 23.67 8.72
C GLU A 15 8.07 22.17 8.43
N GLU A 16 7.50 21.46 9.40
CA GLU A 16 7.05 20.08 9.23
C GLU A 16 5.85 20.12 8.27
N LYS A 17 6.16 19.95 6.99
CA LYS A 17 5.17 19.71 5.93
C LYS A 17 4.35 18.50 6.36
N PRO A 18 3.00 18.55 6.29
CA PRO A 18 2.17 17.50 6.85
C PRO A 18 2.52 16.19 6.16
N VAL A 19 3.04 15.24 6.94
CA VAL A 19 3.08 13.84 6.59
C VAL A 19 1.63 13.50 6.27
N ALA A 20 1.32 13.29 4.99
CA ALA A 20 0.05 12.71 4.58
C ALA A 20 -0.18 11.53 5.51
N ASP A 21 -1.34 11.52 6.18
CA ASP A 21 -1.74 10.53 7.18
C ASP A 21 -1.47 9.12 6.62
N VAL A 22 -0.26 8.60 6.85
CA VAL A 22 0.08 7.22 6.55
C VAL A 22 -0.61 6.47 7.65
N LYS A 23 -1.88 6.16 7.42
CA LYS A 23 -2.67 5.29 8.27
C LYS A 23 -1.84 4.02 8.41
N VAL A 24 -1.17 3.88 9.55
CA VAL A 24 -0.35 2.72 9.86
C VAL A 24 -1.34 1.56 9.90
N VAL A 25 -1.42 0.81 8.80
CA VAL A 25 -2.15 -0.44 8.77
C VAL A 25 -1.46 -1.32 9.79
N GLU A 26 -2.14 -1.55 10.92
CA GLU A 26 -1.70 -2.50 11.91
C GLU A 26 -1.47 -3.82 11.19
N LYS A 27 -0.23 -4.31 11.25
CA LYS A 27 0.17 -5.52 10.53
C LYS A 27 -0.56 -6.69 11.16
N ARG A 28 -1.68 -7.10 10.56
CA ARG A 28 -2.45 -8.25 11.05
C ARG A 28 -1.60 -9.52 10.91
N PRO A 29 -1.66 -10.42 11.91
CA PRO A 29 -0.97 -11.70 11.81
C PRO A 29 -1.55 -12.50 10.65
N VAL A 30 -0.70 -12.86 9.70
CA VAL A 30 -1.05 -13.72 8.57
C VAL A 30 -1.17 -15.15 9.10
N LYS A 31 -2.37 -15.74 9.00
CA LYS A 31 -2.61 -17.16 9.23
C LYS A 31 -2.78 -17.80 7.87
N VAL A 32 -2.00 -18.84 7.61
CA VAL A 32 -1.92 -19.53 6.33
C VAL A 32 -1.88 -21.01 6.63
N ASP A 33 -2.65 -21.79 5.89
CA ASP A 33 -2.73 -23.24 6.07
C ASP A 33 -1.62 -23.96 5.29
N GLU A 34 -1.29 -23.47 4.09
CA GLU A 34 -0.24 -24.03 3.24
C GLU A 34 0.84 -23.00 2.86
N PRO A 35 2.15 -23.34 2.92
CA PRO A 35 3.23 -22.40 2.61
C PRO A 35 3.17 -21.79 1.20
N GLY A 36 2.48 -22.46 0.26
CA GLY A 36 2.30 -22.00 -1.12
C GLY A 36 1.30 -20.86 -1.29
N GLU A 37 0.48 -20.57 -0.27
CA GLU A 37 -0.48 -19.46 -0.29
C GLU A 37 0.19 -18.09 -0.10
N VAL A 38 1.47 -18.07 0.32
CA VAL A 38 2.24 -16.86 0.51
C VAL A 38 3.16 -16.62 -0.67
N LEU A 39 3.09 -15.41 -1.23
CA LEU A 39 4.00 -14.97 -2.28
C LEU A 39 5.45 -14.83 -1.78
N LEU A 40 6.40 -15.26 -2.61
CA LEU A 40 7.82 -15.05 -2.37
C LEU A 40 8.20 -13.58 -2.54
N LYS A 41 9.31 -13.17 -1.91
CA LYS A 41 9.83 -11.80 -2.03
C LYS A 41 10.02 -11.36 -3.49
N LEU A 42 10.55 -12.24 -4.34
CA LEU A 42 10.76 -11.95 -5.76
C LEU A 42 9.45 -11.69 -6.51
N GLN A 43 8.36 -12.38 -6.14
CA GLN A 43 7.04 -12.17 -6.74
C GLN A 43 6.46 -10.82 -6.30
N LEU A 44 6.61 -10.46 -5.02
CA LEU A 44 6.23 -9.14 -4.52
C LEU A 44 7.03 -8.01 -5.17
N GLU A 45 8.34 -8.22 -5.40
CA GLU A 45 9.20 -7.29 -6.12
C GLU A 45 8.78 -7.13 -7.59
N SER A 46 8.34 -8.22 -8.24
CA SER A 46 7.78 -8.19 -9.61
C SER A 46 6.53 -7.31 -9.68
N ILE A 47 5.59 -7.50 -8.74
CA ILE A 47 4.38 -6.68 -8.60
C ILE A 47 4.76 -5.21 -8.40
N ALA A 48 5.66 -4.91 -7.46
CA ALA A 48 6.07 -3.55 -7.14
C ALA A 48 6.81 -2.85 -8.30
N SER A 49 7.48 -3.61 -9.15
CA SER A 49 8.21 -3.10 -10.31
C SER A 49 7.31 -2.81 -11.51
N SER A 50 6.11 -3.39 -11.56
CA SER A 50 5.14 -3.16 -12.63
C SER A 50 4.53 -1.76 -12.55
N SER A 51 4.85 -0.91 -13.54
CA SER A 51 4.25 0.41 -13.67
C SER A 51 2.75 0.33 -13.95
N GLU A 52 2.31 -0.70 -14.68
CA GLU A 52 0.90 -0.90 -15.00
C GLU A 52 0.09 -1.17 -13.73
N ILE A 53 0.53 -2.11 -12.89
CA ILE A 53 -0.11 -2.42 -11.61
C ILE A 53 -0.13 -1.17 -10.71
N ARG A 54 0.99 -0.45 -10.63
CA ARG A 54 1.07 0.79 -9.85
C ARG A 54 0.13 1.89 -10.35
N ASN A 55 -0.06 1.98 -11.67
CA ASN A 55 -0.97 2.95 -12.26
C ASN A 55 -2.43 2.58 -11.99
N ASP A 56 -2.78 1.29 -12.09
CA ASP A 56 -4.13 0.82 -11.75
C ASP A 56 -4.48 1.14 -10.29
N LEU A 57 -3.49 1.04 -9.38
CA LEU A 57 -3.66 1.44 -7.97
C LEU A 57 -3.92 2.93 -7.76
N MET A 58 -3.84 3.79 -8.77
CA MET A 58 -4.27 5.20 -8.66
C MET A 58 -5.80 5.34 -8.79
N ASP A 59 -6.51 4.29 -9.21
CA ASP A 59 -7.96 4.27 -9.30
C ASP A 59 -8.61 4.14 -7.91
N GLU A 60 -9.41 5.13 -7.51
CA GLU A 60 -10.07 5.14 -6.21
C GLU A 60 -11.09 4.01 -6.03
N SER A 61 -11.76 3.58 -7.10
CA SER A 61 -12.77 2.52 -7.01
C SER A 61 -12.10 1.17 -6.73
N LEU A 62 -10.96 0.93 -7.37
CA LEU A 62 -10.12 -0.24 -7.12
C LEU A 62 -9.56 -0.20 -5.69
N GLN A 63 -9.02 0.94 -5.24
CA GLN A 63 -8.54 1.08 -3.86
C GLN A 63 -9.64 0.79 -2.83
N LYS A 64 -10.87 1.26 -3.07
CA LYS A 64 -12.03 0.99 -2.18
C LYS A 64 -12.36 -0.50 -2.14
N LEU A 65 -12.32 -1.20 -3.27
CA LEU A 65 -12.54 -2.65 -3.32
C LEU A 65 -11.46 -3.41 -2.53
N ILE A 66 -10.18 -3.10 -2.78
CA ILE A 66 -9.05 -3.71 -2.06
C ILE A 66 -9.18 -3.45 -0.55
N HIS A 67 -9.46 -2.20 -0.16
CA HIS A 67 -9.61 -1.84 1.25
C HIS A 67 -10.80 -2.55 1.91
N LYS A 68 -11.90 -2.73 1.18
CA LYS A 68 -13.09 -3.45 1.67
C LYS A 68 -12.76 -4.91 1.95
N ILE A 69 -12.08 -5.60 1.03
CA ILE A 69 -11.65 -6.99 1.21
C ILE A 69 -10.69 -7.09 2.39
N ASP A 70 -9.66 -6.25 2.41
CA ASP A 70 -8.65 -6.27 3.47
C ASP A 70 -9.33 -6.06 4.84
N CYS A 71 -10.14 -5.02 5.02
CA CYS A 71 -10.77 -4.73 6.30
C CYS A 71 -12.01 -5.58 6.65
N SER A 72 -12.39 -6.54 5.80
CA SER A 72 -13.59 -7.36 6.02
C SER A 72 -13.42 -8.36 7.17
N THR A 73 -14.51 -8.65 7.86
CA THR A 73 -14.63 -9.81 8.76
C THR A 73 -14.90 -11.10 8.00
N ASP A 74 -15.32 -11.00 6.74
CA ASP A 74 -15.56 -12.10 5.80
C ASP A 74 -14.92 -11.74 4.44
N PRO A 75 -13.60 -11.92 4.31
CA PRO A 75 -12.87 -11.50 3.10
C PRO A 75 -13.16 -12.38 1.89
N GLU A 76 -13.58 -13.64 2.07
CA GLU A 76 -13.92 -14.56 0.97
C GLU A 76 -15.15 -14.09 0.21
N THR A 77 -16.24 -13.78 0.92
CA THR A 77 -17.47 -13.25 0.29
C THR A 77 -17.21 -11.91 -0.40
N GLU A 78 -16.41 -11.03 0.21
CA GLU A 78 -16.08 -9.73 -0.39
C GLU A 78 -15.20 -9.87 -1.64
N LEU A 79 -14.29 -10.84 -1.65
CA LEU A 79 -13.50 -11.18 -2.83
C LEU A 79 -14.39 -11.68 -3.97
N ASP A 80 -15.32 -12.60 -3.71
CA ASP A 80 -16.25 -13.11 -4.72
C ASP A 80 -17.07 -11.99 -5.38
N VAL A 81 -17.56 -11.05 -4.58
CA VAL A 81 -18.26 -9.86 -5.09
C VAL A 81 -17.34 -9.00 -5.95
N ALA A 82 -16.11 -8.76 -5.49
CA ALA A 82 -15.14 -7.93 -6.21
C ALA A 82 -14.70 -8.57 -7.54
N MET A 83 -14.59 -9.89 -7.63
CA MET A 83 -14.28 -10.62 -8.88
C MET A 83 -15.37 -10.44 -9.95
N GLY A 84 -16.60 -10.13 -9.55
CA GLY A 84 -17.68 -9.72 -10.45
C GLY A 84 -17.50 -8.31 -11.05
N VAL A 85 -16.57 -7.51 -10.54
CA VAL A 85 -16.29 -6.15 -11.01
C VAL A 85 -15.08 -6.16 -11.94
N ASP A 86 -15.27 -5.70 -13.18
CA ASP A 86 -14.24 -5.76 -14.23
C ASP A 86 -12.91 -5.11 -13.83
N VAL A 87 -12.94 -3.95 -13.15
CA VAL A 87 -11.71 -3.25 -12.75
C VAL A 87 -10.85 -4.07 -11.80
N PHE A 88 -11.47 -4.78 -10.85
CA PHE A 88 -10.76 -5.61 -9.89
C PHE A 88 -10.30 -6.93 -10.50
N ARG A 89 -11.12 -7.53 -11.37
CA ARG A 89 -10.76 -8.75 -12.11
C ARG A 89 -9.55 -8.52 -13.02
N ILE A 90 -9.59 -7.45 -13.84
CA ILE A 90 -8.48 -7.09 -14.73
C ILE A 90 -7.20 -6.79 -13.92
N PHE A 91 -7.33 -6.09 -12.79
CA PHE A 91 -6.19 -5.85 -11.90
C PHE A 91 -5.60 -7.17 -11.37
N THR A 92 -6.46 -8.11 -10.95
CA THR A 92 -6.04 -9.42 -10.44
C THR A 92 -5.33 -10.24 -11.52
N ASP A 93 -5.82 -10.23 -12.76
CA ASP A 93 -5.17 -10.90 -13.89
C ASP A 93 -3.73 -10.38 -14.13
N LYS A 94 -3.52 -9.07 -13.98
CA LYS A 94 -2.18 -8.47 -14.08
C LYS A 94 -1.27 -8.89 -12.93
N ILE A 95 -1.80 -8.97 -11.70
CA ILE A 95 -1.06 -9.49 -10.54
C ILE A 95 -0.64 -10.94 -10.79
N LEU A 96 -1.57 -11.80 -11.22
CA LEU A 96 -1.31 -13.21 -11.54
C LEU A 96 -0.24 -13.36 -12.62
N SER A 97 -0.33 -12.55 -13.68
CA SER A 97 0.69 -12.50 -14.74
C SER A 97 2.06 -12.07 -14.21
N ALA A 98 2.12 -11.07 -13.32
CA ALA A 98 3.36 -10.57 -12.75
C ALA A 98 4.06 -11.58 -11.83
N ILE A 99 3.31 -12.44 -11.13
CA ILE A 99 3.87 -13.47 -10.24
C ILE A 99 4.17 -14.80 -10.95
N GLY A 100 3.88 -14.89 -12.26
CA GLY A 100 4.18 -16.04 -13.10
C GLY A 100 3.17 -17.19 -12.96
N SER A 101 1.90 -16.87 -12.70
CA SER A 101 0.82 -17.86 -12.60
C SER A 101 0.09 -18.10 -13.91
#